data_AF-A0A2N2HXI2-F1
#
_entry.id   AF-A0A2N2HXI2-F1
#
_cell.length_a   1.000
_cell.length_b   1.000
_cell.length_c   1.000
_cell.angle_alpha   90.00
_cell.angle_beta   90.00
_cell.angle_gamma   90.00
#
_symmetry.space_group_name_H-M   'P 1'
#
loop_
_entity.id
_entity.type
_entity.pdbx_description
1 polymer ?
#
loop_
_entity_poly.entity_id
_entity_poly.type
_entity_poly.pdbx_seq_one_letter_code
_entity_poly.pdbx_strand_id
1 'polypeptide(L)'
;MKTLRLKTSPLPVYLVILLFAVSCLALTSCSKDSSASIDPQAEYNAAVQDAQTMTSAKISKNLTAIVPENTNLIWENDVPGTRVLVATWIGSQAACQNYMDPNSLGCKEGQECQNYSYNSWVSVVPELKHLLGHYPTLLRVAQALGLPPPSATQTLENTCILELYVSPTDLFRPSADPEVSDHEAELAFPTDGFRKFDDTLLIYSEMPCDPNYCDNCTGSGKCGMTSYRKWYNNRRTYVYSQTSVNSPYPWTALGYTYDWGNPIPPHFGLSEFVINSGTTGIDVFIKSCKWTGEYFSN
;
A
#
# COMPACT_ATOMS: atom_id res chain seq x y z
N MET A 1 -12.11 -79.07 57.71
CA MET A 1 -12.84 -79.14 56.42
C MET A 1 -11.83 -78.79 55.32
N LYS A 2 -11.49 -79.78 54.46
CA LYS A 2 -10.98 -79.72 53.06
C LYS A 2 -10.04 -78.54 52.67
N THR A 3 -8.88 -78.65 52.02
CA THR A 3 -8.23 -79.70 51.18
C THR A 3 -6.85 -79.16 50.74
N LEU A 4 -5.81 -80.00 50.83
CA LEU A 4 -4.75 -80.32 49.84
C LEU A 4 -4.14 -79.21 48.93
N ARG A 5 -2.81 -79.00 49.06
CA ARG A 5 -1.72 -79.32 48.07
C ARG A 5 -1.48 -78.26 46.96
N LEU A 6 -0.29 -77.96 46.41
CA LEU A 6 1.15 -78.24 46.63
C LEU A 6 1.91 -77.55 45.46
N LYS A 7 3.17 -77.07 45.68
CA LYS A 7 4.26 -76.79 44.68
C LYS A 7 4.05 -75.65 43.65
N THR A 8 5.03 -74.88 43.16
CA THR A 8 6.48 -75.08 42.83
C THR A 8 7.27 -73.75 42.84
N SER A 9 8.58 -73.83 43.10
CA SER A 9 9.65 -72.82 42.84
C SER A 9 10.13 -72.86 41.36
N PRO A 10 10.98 -71.96 40.80
CA PRO A 10 12.40 -71.72 41.19
C PRO A 10 13.00 -70.28 41.04
N LEU A 11 14.10 -70.05 41.79
CA LEU A 11 15.35 -69.23 41.66
C LEU A 11 15.67 -68.45 40.35
N PRO A 12 16.82 -67.70 40.25
CA PRO A 12 17.43 -66.60 41.05
C PRO A 12 17.88 -65.43 40.10
N VAL A 13 18.78 -64.52 40.51
CA VAL A 13 19.90 -63.89 39.72
C VAL A 13 20.17 -62.41 40.04
N TYR A 14 21.32 -62.21 40.72
CA TYR A 14 22.38 -61.20 40.60
C TYR A 14 22.13 -59.67 40.55
N LEU A 15 22.64 -59.06 41.62
CA LEU A 15 23.37 -57.80 41.74
C LEU A 15 24.16 -57.38 40.48
N VAL A 16 23.90 -56.18 39.96
CA VAL A 16 24.79 -55.46 39.03
C VAL A 16 24.85 -53.98 39.43
N ILE A 17 26.08 -53.54 39.72
CA ILE A 17 26.51 -52.16 39.98
C ILE A 17 26.45 -51.36 38.68
N LEU A 18 25.94 -50.13 38.70
CA LEU A 18 26.06 -49.19 37.57
C LEU A 18 26.51 -47.81 38.03
N LEU A 19 27.61 -47.39 37.39
CA LEU A 19 28.41 -46.20 37.64
C LEU A 19 27.64 -44.88 37.42
N PHE A 20 27.79 -43.95 38.36
CA PHE A 20 27.54 -42.52 38.14
C PHE A 20 28.75 -41.91 37.42
N ALA A 21 28.67 -41.73 36.11
CA ALA A 21 29.58 -40.88 35.36
C ALA A 21 28.91 -39.50 35.16
N VAL A 22 29.31 -38.55 36.01
CA VAL A 22 29.04 -37.12 35.81
C VAL A 22 29.88 -36.66 34.63
N SER A 23 29.25 -36.44 33.48
CA SER A 23 29.86 -35.75 32.34
C SER A 23 29.20 -34.39 32.19
N CYS A 24 29.94 -33.36 32.57
CA CYS A 24 29.62 -31.96 32.36
C CYS A 24 29.46 -31.66 30.86
N LEU A 25 28.22 -31.67 30.37
CA LEU A 25 27.88 -30.99 29.13
C LEU A 25 27.73 -29.50 29.44
N ALA A 26 28.79 -28.76 29.13
CA ALA A 26 28.76 -27.31 29.06
C ALA A 26 27.68 -26.90 28.05
N LEU A 27 26.54 -26.42 28.54
CA LEU A 27 25.61 -25.63 27.73
C LEU A 27 26.31 -24.31 27.42
N THR A 28 26.97 -24.26 26.26
CA THR A 28 27.28 -23.00 25.59
C THR A 28 25.95 -22.38 25.16
N SER A 29 25.29 -21.69 26.10
CA SER A 29 24.29 -20.68 25.78
C SER A 29 25.03 -19.52 25.11
N CYS A 30 25.29 -19.66 23.81
CA CYS A 30 25.55 -18.53 22.96
C CYS A 30 24.25 -17.72 22.90
N SER A 31 24.07 -16.80 23.84
CA SER A 31 23.20 -15.65 23.68
C SER A 31 23.77 -14.81 22.55
N LYS A 32 23.49 -15.22 21.31
CA LYS A 32 23.54 -14.33 20.17
C LYS A 32 22.26 -13.52 20.22
N ASP A 33 22.26 -12.49 21.06
CA ASP A 33 21.44 -11.30 20.82
C ASP A 33 21.97 -10.68 19.52
N SER A 34 21.57 -11.30 18.41
CA SER A 34 21.62 -10.67 17.11
C SER A 34 20.34 -9.87 17.07
N SER A 35 20.36 -8.63 17.53
CA SER A 35 19.46 -7.62 16.99
C SER A 35 19.80 -7.54 15.50
N ALA A 36 19.28 -8.48 14.70
CA ALA A 36 19.46 -8.48 13.27
C ALA A 36 18.92 -7.13 12.82
N SER A 37 19.80 -6.26 12.33
CA SER A 37 19.38 -4.99 11.77
C SER A 37 18.42 -5.33 10.65
N ILE A 38 17.16 -4.95 10.83
CA ILE A 38 16.14 -5.09 9.81
C ILE A 38 16.65 -4.33 8.57
N ASP A 39 16.82 -5.03 7.46
CA ASP A 39 17.18 -4.43 6.17
C ASP A 39 15.89 -3.99 5.48
N PRO A 40 15.60 -2.67 5.41
CA PRO A 40 14.35 -2.20 4.82
C PRO A 40 14.20 -2.57 3.35
N GLN A 41 15.30 -2.73 2.62
CA GLN A 41 15.24 -3.14 1.22
C GLN A 41 14.79 -4.60 1.08
N ALA A 42 15.23 -5.48 2.00
CA ALA A 42 14.79 -6.87 2.02
C ALA A 42 13.30 -6.98 2.38
N GLU A 43 12.81 -6.21 3.34
CA GLU A 43 11.38 -6.16 3.70
C GLU A 43 10.52 -5.64 2.55
N TYR A 44 10.94 -4.55 1.91
CA TYR A 44 10.26 -4.03 0.73
C TYR A 44 10.18 -5.06 -0.41
N ASN A 45 11.29 -5.77 -0.68
CA ASN A 45 11.30 -6.82 -1.69
C ASN A 45 10.36 -7.98 -1.32
N ALA A 46 10.27 -8.35 -0.04
CA ALA A 46 9.33 -9.36 0.44
C ALA A 46 7.87 -8.91 0.26
N ALA A 47 7.57 -7.64 0.56
CA ALA A 47 6.25 -7.04 0.33
C ALA A 47 5.86 -7.07 -1.15
N VAL A 48 6.80 -6.76 -2.06
CA VAL A 48 6.58 -6.86 -3.50
C VAL A 48 6.23 -8.30 -3.91
N GLN A 49 6.91 -9.31 -3.35
CA GLN A 49 6.58 -10.71 -3.67
C GLN A 49 5.23 -11.13 -3.10
N ASP A 50 4.90 -10.73 -1.87
CA ASP A 50 3.63 -11.10 -1.25
C ASP A 50 2.42 -10.44 -1.96
N ALA A 51 2.53 -9.16 -2.32
CA ALA A 51 1.47 -8.40 -2.99
C ALA A 51 1.08 -8.95 -4.38
N GLN A 52 1.95 -9.75 -5.02
CA GLN A 52 1.64 -10.41 -6.29
C GLN A 52 0.43 -11.34 -6.18
N THR A 53 0.17 -11.93 -5.03
CA THR A 53 -0.92 -12.89 -4.87
C THR A 53 -2.05 -12.29 -4.05
N MET A 54 -3.19 -12.06 -4.72
CA MET A 54 -4.44 -11.69 -4.05
C MET A 54 -5.11 -12.95 -3.49
N THR A 55 -5.53 -12.91 -2.22
CA THR A 55 -6.28 -13.99 -1.59
C THR A 55 -7.43 -13.40 -0.77
N SER A 56 -8.44 -14.21 -0.45
CA SER A 56 -9.57 -13.75 0.36
C SER A 56 -9.15 -13.26 1.74
N ALA A 57 -8.05 -13.77 2.30
CA ALA A 57 -7.49 -13.31 3.57
C ALA A 57 -6.89 -11.90 3.52
N LYS A 58 -6.59 -11.39 2.30
CA LYS A 58 -6.07 -10.04 2.07
C LYS A 58 -7.17 -9.02 1.76
N ILE A 59 -8.44 -9.42 1.76
CA ILE A 59 -9.56 -8.48 1.57
C ILE A 59 -9.76 -7.67 2.85
N SER A 60 -9.55 -6.36 2.77
CA SER A 60 -9.96 -5.45 3.84
C SER A 60 -11.48 -5.29 3.84
N LYS A 61 -12.07 -5.18 5.03
CA LYS A 61 -13.49 -4.87 5.26
C LYS A 61 -13.71 -3.44 5.76
N ASN A 62 -12.63 -2.67 5.82
CA ASN A 62 -12.59 -1.34 6.43
C ASN A 62 -11.97 -0.32 5.47
N LEU A 63 -12.07 -0.51 4.15
CA LEU A 63 -11.65 0.52 3.21
C LEU A 63 -12.49 1.78 3.44
N THR A 64 -11.88 2.95 3.33
CA THR A 64 -12.57 4.22 3.35
C THR A 64 -13.48 4.30 2.12
N ALA A 65 -14.79 4.39 2.34
CA ALA A 65 -15.76 4.71 1.30
C ALA A 65 -15.86 6.23 1.09
N ILE A 66 -15.74 6.69 -0.15
CA ILE A 66 -15.95 8.10 -0.53
C ILE A 66 -17.44 8.29 -0.85
N VAL A 67 -18.24 8.53 0.20
CA VAL A 67 -19.68 8.77 0.12
C VAL A 67 -20.07 9.91 1.07
N PRO A 68 -21.10 10.73 0.75
CA PRO A 68 -21.51 11.86 1.58
C PRO A 68 -21.83 11.50 3.04
N GLU A 69 -22.26 10.28 3.30
CA GLU A 69 -22.62 9.75 4.62
C GLU A 69 -21.39 9.43 5.49
N ASN A 70 -20.19 9.30 4.89
CA ASN A 70 -18.98 9.06 5.64
C ASN A 70 -18.50 10.37 6.32
N THR A 71 -18.83 10.50 7.60
CA THR A 71 -18.54 11.68 8.42
C THR A 71 -17.05 11.87 8.73
N ASN A 72 -16.19 10.90 8.40
CA ASN A 72 -14.75 11.03 8.58
C ASN A 72 -14.07 11.75 7.42
N LEU A 73 -14.77 12.02 6.31
CA LEU A 73 -14.22 12.71 5.15
C LEU A 73 -14.22 14.23 5.37
N ILE A 74 -13.23 14.89 4.77
CA ILE A 74 -13.21 16.35 4.68
C ILE A 74 -13.64 16.71 3.27
N TRP A 75 -14.82 17.32 3.16
CA TRP A 75 -15.36 17.82 1.90
C TRP A 75 -15.01 19.29 1.72
N GLU A 76 -14.94 19.72 0.47
CA GLU A 76 -14.70 21.12 0.15
C GLU A 76 -15.83 22.00 0.71
N ASN A 77 -15.43 23.09 1.36
CA ASN A 77 -16.34 24.01 2.05
C ASN A 77 -17.30 23.33 3.04
N ASP A 78 -16.92 22.17 3.58
CA ASP A 78 -17.72 21.36 4.50
C ASP A 78 -19.09 20.93 3.90
N VAL A 79 -19.17 20.80 2.57
CA VAL A 79 -20.40 20.36 1.88
C VAL A 79 -20.24 18.91 1.38
N PRO A 80 -20.89 17.91 2.00
CA PRO A 80 -20.83 16.51 1.58
C PRO A 80 -21.19 16.30 0.10
N GLY A 81 -20.44 15.45 -0.58
CA GLY A 81 -20.63 15.14 -2.01
C GLY A 81 -19.99 16.13 -2.99
N THR A 82 -19.29 17.16 -2.51
CA THR A 82 -18.45 18.04 -3.35
C THR A 82 -17.08 17.40 -3.63
N ARG A 83 -16.00 18.18 -3.76
CA ARG A 83 -14.65 17.62 -3.86
C ARG A 83 -14.19 17.11 -2.49
N VAL A 84 -13.56 15.94 -2.45
CA VAL A 84 -13.04 15.33 -1.21
C VAL A 84 -11.55 15.65 -1.05
N LEU A 85 -11.12 15.86 0.19
CA LEU A 85 -9.72 16.15 0.50
C LEU A 85 -8.87 14.88 0.53
N VAL A 86 -7.92 14.81 -0.40
CA VAL A 86 -6.98 13.71 -0.56
C VAL A 86 -5.54 14.22 -0.49
N ALA A 87 -4.60 13.32 -0.25
CA ALA A 87 -3.18 13.62 -0.16
C ALA A 87 -2.32 12.63 -0.96
N THR A 88 -1.25 13.15 -1.58
CA THR A 88 -0.16 12.36 -2.17
C THR A 88 1.17 12.80 -1.55
N TRP A 89 2.13 11.88 -1.49
CA TRP A 89 3.51 12.18 -1.14
C TRP A 89 4.35 12.47 -2.38
N ILE A 90 5.22 13.48 -2.31
CA ILE A 90 6.13 13.87 -3.37
C ILE A 90 7.56 13.75 -2.85
N GLY A 91 8.30 12.81 -3.42
CA GLY A 91 9.69 12.50 -3.04
C GLY A 91 10.76 13.40 -3.68
N SER A 92 10.37 14.47 -4.38
CA SER A 92 11.26 15.37 -5.11
C SER A 92 11.14 16.80 -4.60
N GLN A 93 12.25 17.35 -4.09
CA GLN A 93 12.31 18.71 -3.57
C GLN A 93 11.90 19.76 -4.61
N ALA A 94 12.37 19.61 -5.85
CA ALA A 94 12.03 20.54 -6.93
C ALA A 94 10.54 20.50 -7.26
N ALA A 95 9.92 19.31 -7.25
CA ALA A 95 8.48 19.18 -7.46
C ALA A 95 7.69 19.81 -6.30
N CYS A 96 8.12 19.61 -5.06
CA CYS A 96 7.53 20.28 -3.90
C CYS A 96 7.59 21.81 -4.01
N GLN A 97 8.75 22.35 -4.36
CA GLN A 97 8.96 23.79 -4.52
C GLN A 97 8.05 24.40 -5.60
N ASN A 98 7.75 23.68 -6.69
CA ASN A 98 6.80 24.15 -7.69
C ASN A 98 5.40 24.38 -7.12
N TYR A 99 4.96 23.59 -6.15
CA TYR A 99 3.66 23.80 -5.50
C TYR A 99 3.70 24.84 -4.38
N MET A 100 4.86 25.08 -3.77
CA MET A 100 5.02 26.00 -2.62
C MET A 100 5.38 27.43 -3.03
N ASP A 101 6.10 27.62 -4.14
CA ASP A 101 6.53 28.95 -4.58
C ASP A 101 5.35 29.74 -5.14
N PRO A 102 4.98 30.91 -4.55
CA PRO A 102 3.88 31.72 -5.06
C PRO A 102 4.12 32.22 -6.51
N ASN A 103 5.38 32.28 -6.95
CA ASN A 103 5.76 32.71 -8.29
C ASN A 103 5.80 31.56 -9.31
N SER A 104 5.55 30.32 -8.90
CA SER A 104 5.52 29.19 -9.84
C SER A 104 4.43 29.37 -10.89
N LEU A 105 4.74 28.91 -12.10
CA LEU A 105 3.79 28.79 -13.19
C LEU A 105 3.06 27.44 -13.04
N GLY A 106 1.74 27.45 -13.14
CA GLY A 106 0.91 26.25 -13.01
C GLY A 106 0.27 26.11 -11.63
N CYS A 107 0.07 24.87 -11.20
CA CYS A 107 -0.67 24.53 -9.99
C CYS A 107 0.19 24.73 -8.73
N LYS A 108 -0.35 25.40 -7.72
CA LYS A 108 0.35 25.78 -6.49
C LYS A 108 -0.63 25.91 -5.33
N GLU A 109 -0.13 25.91 -4.11
CA GLU A 109 -0.93 25.99 -2.89
C GLU A 109 -1.89 27.18 -2.88
N GLY A 110 -3.13 26.94 -2.43
CA GLY A 110 -4.14 27.97 -2.19
C GLY A 110 -4.91 28.43 -3.43
N GLN A 111 -4.89 27.70 -4.54
CA GLN A 111 -5.61 28.07 -5.77
C GLN A 111 -6.23 26.87 -6.50
N GLU A 112 -7.18 27.20 -7.38
CA GLU A 112 -7.67 26.30 -8.43
C GLU A 112 -6.57 25.96 -9.44
N CYS A 113 -6.59 24.71 -9.88
CA CYS A 113 -5.68 24.13 -10.85
C CYS A 113 -6.52 23.48 -11.95
N GLN A 114 -6.71 24.18 -13.06
CA GLN A 114 -7.68 23.82 -14.11
C GLN A 114 -7.20 22.74 -15.09
N ASN A 115 -5.98 22.22 -14.91
CA ASN A 115 -5.38 21.24 -15.81
C ASN A 115 -4.41 20.32 -15.03
N TYR A 116 -4.85 19.80 -13.88
CA TYR A 116 -4.05 18.84 -13.14
C TYR A 116 -3.87 17.57 -13.98
N SER A 117 -2.66 17.30 -14.43
CA SER A 117 -2.37 16.32 -15.49
C SER A 117 -1.62 15.08 -15.00
N TYR A 118 -1.71 14.78 -13.70
CA TYR A 118 -1.00 13.65 -13.09
C TYR A 118 -1.99 12.61 -12.58
N ASN A 119 -1.71 11.33 -12.82
CA ASN A 119 -2.48 10.26 -12.20
C ASN A 119 -1.94 9.92 -10.80
N SER A 120 -2.02 10.89 -9.90
CA SER A 120 -1.49 10.75 -8.54
C SER A 120 -2.22 9.68 -7.75
N TRP A 121 -1.42 8.89 -7.03
CA TRP A 121 -1.88 7.88 -6.08
C TRP A 121 -2.11 8.58 -4.75
N VAL A 122 -3.33 8.48 -4.22
CA VAL A 122 -3.77 9.31 -3.11
C VAL A 122 -4.51 8.48 -2.05
N SER A 123 -4.49 8.98 -0.83
CA SER A 123 -5.34 8.53 0.27
C SER A 123 -6.09 9.73 0.85
N VAL A 124 -7.21 9.50 1.55
CA VAL A 124 -7.91 10.60 2.21
C VAL A 124 -7.06 11.13 3.37
N VAL A 125 -7.06 12.45 3.55
CA VAL A 125 -6.22 13.12 4.58
C VAL A 125 -6.47 12.60 6.01
N PRO A 126 -7.73 12.40 6.45
CA PRO A 126 -8.01 11.94 7.82
C PRO A 126 -7.40 10.57 8.13
N GLU A 127 -7.47 9.62 7.18
CA GLU A 127 -6.90 8.28 7.33
C GLU A 127 -5.37 8.32 7.33
N LEU A 128 -4.76 9.12 6.44
CA LEU A 128 -3.32 9.34 6.40
C LEU A 128 -2.79 9.87 7.74
N LYS A 129 -3.42 10.92 8.27
CA LYS A 129 -3.05 11.52 9.56
C LYS A 129 -3.27 10.55 10.71
N HIS A 130 -4.36 9.79 10.70
CA HIS A 130 -4.65 8.81 11.75
C HIS A 130 -3.59 7.70 11.80
N LEU A 131 -3.22 7.13 10.65
CA LEU A 131 -2.30 6.01 10.57
C LEU A 131 -0.84 6.40 10.90
N LEU A 132 -0.39 7.57 10.44
CA LEU A 132 0.99 8.02 10.65
C LEU A 132 1.19 8.78 11.96
N GLY A 133 0.13 9.39 12.50
CA GLY A 133 0.19 10.19 13.71
C GLY A 133 1.14 11.38 13.59
N HIS A 134 1.71 11.78 14.73
CA HIS A 134 2.65 12.90 14.80
C HIS A 134 4.10 12.42 14.67
N TYR A 135 4.90 13.21 13.95
CA TYR A 135 6.34 13.01 13.81
C TYR A 135 6.78 11.59 13.33
N PRO A 136 6.15 11.01 12.28
CA PRO A 136 6.61 9.75 11.73
C PRO A 136 8.03 9.89 11.16
N THR A 137 8.81 8.82 11.22
CA THR A 137 10.06 8.75 10.45
C THR A 137 9.76 8.73 8.96
N LEU A 138 10.69 9.20 8.12
CA LEU A 138 10.51 9.12 6.67
C LEU A 138 10.35 7.68 6.18
N LEU A 139 11.03 6.73 6.83
CA LEU A 139 10.87 5.29 6.56
C LEU A 139 9.42 4.84 6.83
N ARG A 140 8.83 5.28 7.94
CA ARG A 140 7.44 4.94 8.29
C ARG A 140 6.43 5.49 7.28
N VAL A 141 6.67 6.71 6.76
CA VAL A 141 5.87 7.30 5.67
C VAL A 141 5.95 6.44 4.42
N ALA A 142 7.17 6.03 4.03
CA ALA A 142 7.36 5.15 2.86
C ALA A 142 6.67 3.79 3.06
N GLN A 143 6.81 3.19 4.24
CA GLN A 143 6.13 1.94 4.63
C GLN A 143 4.62 2.04 4.45
N ALA A 144 3.98 3.05 5.06
CA ALA A 144 2.53 3.24 5.02
C ALA A 144 1.99 3.41 3.60
N LEU A 145 2.77 4.02 2.71
CA LEU A 145 2.38 4.30 1.33
C LEU A 145 2.79 3.18 0.35
N GLY A 146 3.36 2.08 0.86
CA GLY A 146 3.89 1.00 0.02
C GLY A 146 5.08 1.41 -0.86
N LEU A 147 5.74 2.53 -0.56
CA LEU A 147 6.86 3.07 -1.32
C LEU A 147 8.17 2.33 -0.99
N PRO A 148 9.16 2.35 -1.90
CA PRO A 148 10.50 1.84 -1.60
C PRO A 148 11.13 2.61 -0.42
N PRO A 149 12.13 2.00 0.27
CA PRO A 149 12.89 2.71 1.28
C PRO A 149 13.42 4.05 0.73
N PRO A 150 13.33 5.15 1.50
CA PRO A 150 13.79 6.45 1.03
C PRO A 150 15.23 6.41 0.56
N SER A 151 15.54 7.14 -0.52
CA SER A 151 16.92 7.27 -0.97
C SER A 151 17.76 8.03 0.06
N ALA A 152 19.09 7.88 -0.01
CA ALA A 152 20.00 8.55 0.92
C ALA A 152 19.92 10.10 0.89
N THR A 153 19.30 10.68 -0.15
CA THR A 153 19.12 12.13 -0.29
C THR A 153 17.76 12.62 0.17
N GLN A 154 16.80 11.73 0.40
CA GLN A 154 15.45 12.12 0.83
C GLN A 154 15.41 12.31 2.35
N THR A 155 14.80 13.41 2.78
CA THR A 155 14.60 13.78 4.18
C THR A 155 13.17 14.30 4.39
N LEU A 156 12.80 14.54 5.65
CA LEU A 156 11.48 15.10 5.98
C LEU A 156 11.33 16.56 5.52
N GLU A 157 12.44 17.24 5.23
CA GLU A 157 12.54 18.66 4.89
C GLU A 157 12.71 18.91 3.39
N ASN A 158 12.85 17.86 2.58
CA ASN A 158 12.98 17.97 1.12
C ASN A 158 12.01 17.06 0.33
N THR A 159 11.08 16.44 1.03
CA THR A 159 9.92 15.72 0.50
C THR A 159 8.66 16.35 1.08
N CYS A 160 7.52 16.28 0.41
CA CYS A 160 6.31 16.97 0.85
C CYS A 160 5.04 16.13 0.71
N ILE A 161 4.01 16.52 1.45
CA ILE A 161 2.64 16.08 1.28
C ILE A 161 1.89 17.19 0.53
N LEU A 162 1.27 16.81 -0.59
CA LEU A 162 0.39 17.67 -1.38
C LEU A 162 -1.06 17.27 -1.08
N GLU A 163 -1.85 18.21 -0.56
CA GLU A 163 -3.27 18.05 -0.34
C GLU A 163 -4.08 18.70 -1.46
N LEU A 164 -5.07 17.97 -1.99
CA LEU A 164 -5.93 18.40 -3.08
C LEU A 164 -7.39 18.12 -2.74
N TYR A 165 -8.27 19.06 -3.07
CA TYR A 165 -9.69 18.76 -3.21
C TYR A 165 -9.94 18.24 -4.63
N VAL A 166 -10.44 17.01 -4.74
CA VAL A 166 -10.68 16.31 -6.01
C VAL A 166 -12.12 15.81 -6.07
N SER A 167 -12.75 15.91 -7.25
CA SER A 167 -14.09 15.34 -7.45
C SER A 167 -14.05 13.81 -7.30
N PRO A 168 -15.00 13.19 -6.58
CA PRO A 168 -15.12 11.72 -6.56
C PRO A 168 -15.24 11.08 -7.95
N THR A 169 -15.78 11.81 -8.94
CA THR A 169 -15.88 11.34 -10.33
C THR A 169 -14.54 11.24 -11.07
N ASP A 170 -13.53 11.96 -10.58
CA ASP A 170 -12.17 11.93 -11.12
C ASP A 170 -11.26 11.00 -10.32
N LEU A 171 -11.81 10.29 -9.34
CA LEU A 171 -11.13 9.28 -8.55
C LEU A 171 -11.61 7.89 -8.96
N PHE A 172 -10.71 6.93 -8.89
CA PHE A 172 -11.07 5.52 -8.93
C PHE A 172 -10.26 4.75 -7.90
N ARG A 173 -10.82 3.65 -7.39
CA ARG A 173 -10.11 2.71 -6.55
C ARG A 173 -9.30 1.75 -7.44
N PRO A 174 -7.99 1.55 -7.25
CA PRO A 174 -7.19 0.67 -8.08
C PRO A 174 -7.39 -0.81 -7.67
N SER A 175 -8.63 -1.31 -7.79
CA SER A 175 -9.05 -2.69 -7.50
C SER A 175 -9.86 -3.30 -8.65
N ALA A 176 -10.29 -4.56 -8.53
CA ALA A 176 -11.13 -5.18 -9.55
C ALA A 176 -12.43 -4.39 -9.81
N ASP A 177 -13.02 -3.82 -8.76
CA ASP A 177 -14.05 -2.79 -8.85
C ASP A 177 -13.41 -1.39 -8.68
N PRO A 178 -13.55 -0.46 -9.66
CA PRO A 178 -13.02 0.90 -9.55
C PRO A 178 -13.87 1.84 -8.68
N GLU A 179 -15.05 1.43 -8.22
CA GLU A 179 -15.92 2.28 -7.41
C GLU A 179 -15.25 2.73 -6.10
N VAL A 180 -15.42 4.01 -5.78
CA VAL A 180 -14.82 4.62 -4.58
C VAL A 180 -15.71 4.48 -3.33
N SER A 181 -16.94 4.01 -3.50
CA SER A 181 -17.98 3.93 -2.46
C SER A 181 -17.91 2.67 -1.60
N ASP A 182 -17.12 1.67 -1.99
CA ASP A 182 -17.08 0.39 -1.29
C ASP A 182 -16.09 0.36 -0.13
N HIS A 183 -16.44 -0.42 0.90
CA HIS A 183 -15.61 -0.71 2.07
C HIS A 183 -14.73 -1.95 1.90
N GLU A 184 -14.86 -2.65 0.79
CA GLU A 184 -14.11 -3.87 0.46
C GLU A 184 -13.92 -3.98 -1.04
N ALA A 185 -12.85 -4.65 -1.46
CA ALA A 185 -12.59 -4.97 -2.86
C ALA A 185 -12.80 -6.46 -3.13
N GLU A 186 -13.17 -6.81 -4.36
CA GLU A 186 -13.21 -8.19 -4.84
C GLU A 186 -11.90 -8.67 -5.45
N LEU A 187 -11.74 -10.00 -5.48
CA LEU A 187 -10.60 -10.66 -6.13
C LEU A 187 -10.69 -10.67 -7.66
N ALA A 188 -11.89 -10.44 -8.20
CA ALA A 188 -12.17 -10.53 -9.62
C ALA A 188 -13.21 -9.46 -9.99
N PHE A 189 -13.18 -9.06 -11.25
CA PHE A 189 -14.15 -8.11 -11.78
C PHE A 189 -15.57 -8.63 -11.55
N PRO A 190 -16.52 -7.77 -11.14
CA PRO A 190 -17.93 -8.15 -11.04
C PRO A 190 -18.44 -8.78 -12.34
N THR A 191 -19.15 -9.90 -12.23
CA THR A 191 -19.68 -10.67 -13.38
C THR A 191 -21.20 -10.69 -13.44
N ASP A 192 -21.88 -10.13 -12.43
CA ASP A 192 -23.34 -10.12 -12.39
C ASP A 192 -23.94 -8.92 -13.14
N GLY A 193 -25.20 -9.07 -13.54
CA GLY A 193 -25.92 -8.07 -14.32
C GLY A 193 -26.33 -6.81 -13.54
N PHE A 194 -26.10 -6.75 -12.23
CA PHE A 194 -26.46 -5.61 -11.37
C PHE A 194 -25.26 -4.71 -11.11
N ARG A 195 -24.08 -5.29 -10.86
CA ARG A 195 -22.78 -4.60 -10.78
C ARG A 195 -22.10 -4.60 -12.15
N LYS A 196 -22.83 -4.15 -13.18
CA LYS A 196 -22.32 -4.19 -14.54
C LYS A 196 -21.13 -3.24 -14.65
N PHE A 197 -19.94 -3.84 -14.61
CA PHE A 197 -18.67 -3.15 -14.77
C PHE A 197 -18.70 -2.23 -16.00
N ASP A 198 -18.41 -0.95 -15.79
CA ASP A 198 -18.39 0.04 -16.85
C ASP A 198 -17.10 -0.10 -17.68
N ASP A 199 -17.14 -0.93 -18.72
CA ASP A 199 -16.06 -1.03 -19.71
C ASP A 199 -15.86 0.30 -20.51
N THR A 200 -16.68 1.33 -20.27
CA THR A 200 -16.51 2.68 -20.84
C THR A 200 -15.66 3.62 -19.98
N LEU A 201 -15.33 3.26 -18.74
CA LEU A 201 -14.38 4.02 -17.93
C LEU A 201 -13.00 3.98 -18.60
N LEU A 202 -12.58 5.12 -19.14
CA LEU A 202 -11.27 5.29 -19.77
C LEU A 202 -10.29 5.90 -18.78
N ILE A 203 -9.15 5.25 -18.59
CA ILE A 203 -8.04 5.70 -17.75
C ILE A 203 -6.88 6.08 -18.65
N TYR A 204 -6.22 7.20 -18.36
CA TYR A 204 -4.94 7.51 -18.98
C TYR A 204 -3.85 6.62 -18.39
N SER A 205 -3.25 5.72 -19.17
CA SER A 205 -2.18 4.84 -18.71
C SER A 205 -0.81 5.48 -18.90
N GLU A 206 -0.14 5.75 -17.78
CA GLU A 206 1.24 6.28 -17.72
C GLU A 206 2.32 5.20 -17.85
N MET A 207 1.93 3.94 -18.10
CA MET A 207 2.86 2.86 -18.39
C MET A 207 3.72 3.20 -19.62
N PRO A 208 5.01 2.81 -19.63
CA PRO A 208 5.83 2.97 -20.83
C PRO A 208 5.16 2.32 -22.04
N CYS A 209 5.33 2.95 -23.20
CA CYS A 209 4.94 2.39 -24.47
C CYS A 209 5.65 1.04 -24.69
N ASP A 210 4.88 -0.03 -24.63
CA ASP A 210 5.32 -1.40 -24.88
C ASP A 210 4.19 -2.12 -25.63
N PRO A 211 4.45 -2.70 -26.82
CA PRO A 211 3.44 -3.43 -27.58
C PRO A 211 2.77 -4.59 -26.83
N ASN A 212 3.39 -5.10 -25.76
CA ASN A 212 2.78 -6.13 -24.92
C ASN A 212 1.68 -5.59 -24.00
N TYR A 213 1.68 -4.28 -23.71
CA TYR A 213 0.79 -3.64 -22.75
C TYR A 213 -0.02 -2.47 -23.33
N CYS A 214 0.34 -1.93 -24.49
CA CYS A 214 -0.35 -0.80 -25.10
C CYS A 214 -0.77 -1.15 -26.54
N ASP A 215 -2.04 -0.88 -26.91
CA ASP A 215 -2.47 -1.02 -28.31
C ASP A 215 -1.93 0.10 -29.19
N ASN A 216 -1.88 1.31 -28.63
CA ASN A 216 -1.38 2.51 -29.28
C ASN A 216 -0.46 3.23 -28.30
N CYS A 217 0.55 3.89 -28.82
CA CYS A 217 1.43 4.73 -28.02
C CYS A 217 1.22 6.20 -28.35
N THR A 218 1.23 7.03 -27.32
CA THR A 218 1.23 8.48 -27.47
C THR A 218 2.59 8.96 -27.94
N GLY A 219 2.65 10.18 -28.51
CA GLY A 219 3.92 10.83 -28.85
C GLY A 219 4.84 11.07 -27.64
N SER A 220 4.31 10.95 -26.42
CA SER A 220 5.07 11.02 -25.16
C SER A 220 5.70 9.69 -24.72
N GLY A 221 5.56 8.62 -25.52
CA GLY A 221 6.10 7.30 -25.18
C GLY A 221 5.33 6.56 -24.07
N LYS A 222 4.04 6.87 -23.90
CA LYS A 222 3.13 6.25 -22.92
C LYS A 222 2.01 5.48 -23.63
N CYS A 223 1.30 4.60 -22.92
CA CYS A 223 0.13 3.90 -23.46
C CYS A 223 -1.03 4.85 -23.81
N GLY A 224 -1.23 5.95 -23.07
CA GLY A 224 -2.38 6.85 -23.26
C GLY A 224 -3.71 6.25 -22.79
N MET A 225 -4.84 6.72 -23.33
CA MET A 225 -6.17 6.30 -22.89
C MET A 225 -6.43 4.81 -23.17
N THR A 226 -6.95 4.09 -22.17
CA THR A 226 -7.33 2.67 -22.28
C THR A 226 -8.51 2.37 -21.36
N SER A 227 -9.24 1.27 -21.60
CA SER A 227 -10.32 0.87 -20.68
C SER A 227 -9.74 0.48 -19.31
N TYR A 228 -10.49 0.72 -18.23
CA TYR A 228 -10.04 0.39 -16.88
C TYR A 228 -9.58 -1.06 -16.75
N ARG A 229 -10.37 -2.01 -17.27
CA ARG A 229 -10.04 -3.45 -17.23
C ARG A 229 -8.67 -3.74 -17.84
N LYS A 230 -8.36 -3.08 -18.96
CA LYS A 230 -7.07 -3.23 -19.64
C LYS A 230 -5.95 -2.57 -18.85
N TRP A 231 -6.17 -1.34 -18.36
CA TRP A 231 -5.23 -0.66 -17.45
C TRP A 231 -4.89 -1.55 -16.24
N TYR A 232 -5.89 -2.10 -15.57
CA TYR A 232 -5.74 -2.95 -14.40
C TYR A 232 -4.93 -4.20 -14.69
N ASN A 233 -5.32 -4.98 -15.71
CA ASN A 233 -4.62 -6.23 -16.08
C ASN A 233 -3.17 -5.98 -16.51
N ASN A 234 -2.93 -4.91 -17.27
CA ASN A 234 -1.60 -4.56 -17.75
C ASN A 234 -0.71 -4.08 -16.62
N ARG A 235 -1.23 -3.22 -15.73
CA ARG A 235 -0.51 -2.77 -14.55
C ARG A 235 -0.20 -3.93 -13.61
N ARG A 236 -1.11 -4.91 -13.47
CA ARG A 236 -0.92 -6.10 -12.62
C ARG A 236 0.25 -6.95 -13.11
N THR A 237 0.49 -6.96 -14.41
CA THR A 237 1.63 -7.68 -15.00
C THR A 237 2.91 -6.84 -14.90
N TYR A 238 2.81 -5.54 -15.20
CA TYR A 238 3.94 -4.65 -15.32
C TYR A 238 4.59 -4.28 -13.98
N VAL A 239 3.80 -3.99 -12.94
CA VAL A 239 4.30 -3.45 -11.66
C VAL A 239 5.25 -4.42 -10.94
N TYR A 240 5.19 -5.70 -11.26
CA TYR A 240 6.03 -6.76 -10.67
C TYR A 240 7.16 -7.22 -11.59
N SER A 241 7.21 -6.73 -12.84
CA SER A 241 8.24 -7.14 -13.77
C SER A 241 9.57 -6.45 -13.47
N GLN A 242 10.67 -7.11 -13.86
CA GLN A 242 12.01 -6.51 -13.83
C GLN A 242 12.15 -5.32 -14.80
N THR A 243 11.18 -5.15 -15.71
CA THR A 243 11.12 -4.03 -16.68
C THR A 243 10.32 -2.83 -16.17
N SER A 244 9.86 -2.86 -14.91
CA SER A 244 9.28 -1.69 -14.24
C SER A 244 10.32 -0.58 -14.16
N VAL A 245 10.05 0.56 -14.80
CA VAL A 245 10.97 1.72 -14.90
C VAL A 245 11.26 2.37 -13.54
N ASN A 246 10.45 2.07 -12.52
CA ASN A 246 10.54 2.65 -11.18
C ASN A 246 10.84 1.60 -10.09
N SER A 247 11.37 0.43 -10.47
CA SER A 247 11.44 -0.77 -9.62
C SER A 247 10.06 -1.39 -9.34
N PRO A 248 9.99 -2.67 -8.96
CA PRO A 248 8.74 -3.29 -8.56
C PRO A 248 8.08 -2.58 -7.38
N TYR A 249 6.74 -2.50 -7.35
CA TYR A 249 5.95 -1.84 -6.30
C TYR A 249 4.89 -2.81 -5.74
N PRO A 250 4.69 -2.89 -4.41
CA PRO A 250 3.79 -3.85 -3.77
C PRO A 250 2.30 -3.48 -3.94
N TRP A 251 1.82 -3.39 -5.18
CA TRP A 251 0.43 -3.00 -5.46
C TRP A 251 -0.55 -4.13 -5.14
N THR A 252 -1.27 -4.00 -4.03
CA THR A 252 -2.23 -4.99 -3.53
C THR A 252 -3.32 -5.33 -4.55
N ALA A 253 -3.71 -4.34 -5.37
CA ALA A 253 -4.87 -4.37 -6.25
C ALA A 253 -6.19 -4.67 -5.50
N LEU A 254 -6.21 -4.39 -4.20
CA LEU A 254 -7.35 -4.58 -3.29
C LEU A 254 -7.79 -3.24 -2.65
N GLY A 255 -7.41 -2.12 -3.27
CA GLY A 255 -7.88 -0.79 -2.88
C GLY A 255 -7.21 -0.21 -1.62
N TYR A 256 -6.09 -0.78 -1.19
CA TYR A 256 -5.29 -0.27 -0.08
C TYR A 256 -3.77 -0.38 -0.36
N THR A 257 -2.97 0.49 0.26
CA THR A 257 -1.51 0.43 0.18
C THR A 257 -0.96 -0.77 0.97
N TYR A 258 0.05 -1.47 0.45
CA TYR A 258 0.71 -2.50 1.24
C TYR A 258 1.62 -1.84 2.29
N ASP A 259 1.21 -1.85 3.55
CA ASP A 259 2.01 -1.28 4.64
C ASP A 259 3.06 -2.28 5.12
N TRP A 260 4.22 -2.30 4.46
CA TRP A 260 5.29 -3.23 4.79
C TRP A 260 6.00 -2.93 6.12
N GLY A 261 5.62 -1.85 6.82
CA GLY A 261 6.01 -1.58 8.21
C GLY A 261 4.98 -2.03 9.24
N ASN A 262 3.77 -2.43 8.81
CA ASN A 262 2.74 -2.98 9.70
C ASN A 262 3.12 -4.42 10.08
N PRO A 263 3.34 -4.76 11.36
CA PRO A 263 3.73 -6.11 11.75
C PRO A 263 2.57 -7.11 11.71
N ILE A 264 1.34 -6.66 11.47
CA ILE A 264 0.13 -7.49 11.49
C ILE A 264 -0.23 -7.88 10.04
N PRO A 265 -0.14 -9.17 9.67
CA PRO A 265 -0.66 -9.65 8.40
C PRO A 265 -2.17 -9.38 8.29
N PRO A 266 -2.70 -9.04 7.10
CA PRO A 266 -2.03 -9.04 5.80
C PRO A 266 -1.39 -7.70 5.43
N HIS A 267 -0.91 -6.91 6.40
CA HIS A 267 -0.20 -5.64 6.17
C HIS A 267 -1.11 -4.56 5.57
N PHE A 268 -2.33 -4.45 6.11
CA PHE A 268 -3.25 -3.38 5.72
C PHE A 268 -2.63 -2.00 6.00
N GLY A 269 -2.54 -1.19 4.94
CA GLY A 269 -2.20 0.22 5.00
C GLY A 269 -3.43 1.11 4.79
N LEU A 270 -3.22 2.22 4.09
CA LEU A 270 -4.22 3.23 3.81
C LEU A 270 -5.13 2.80 2.67
N SER A 271 -6.39 3.21 2.71
CA SER A 271 -7.26 3.13 1.54
C SER A 271 -6.67 3.97 0.41
N GLU A 272 -6.61 3.36 -0.78
CA GLU A 272 -5.86 3.86 -1.92
C GLU A 272 -6.80 4.20 -3.06
N PHE A 273 -6.53 5.34 -3.69
CA PHE A 273 -7.26 5.86 -4.85
C PHE A 273 -6.27 6.42 -5.85
N VAL A 274 -6.72 6.60 -7.08
CA VAL A 274 -5.93 7.22 -8.14
C VAL A 274 -6.77 8.32 -8.77
N ILE A 275 -6.16 9.49 -8.93
CA ILE A 275 -6.71 10.58 -9.73
C ILE A 275 -6.62 10.17 -11.20
N ASN A 276 -7.73 10.21 -11.95
CA ASN A 276 -7.74 10.04 -13.40
C ASN A 276 -7.69 11.41 -14.06
N SER A 277 -6.50 11.89 -14.41
CA SER A 277 -6.36 13.21 -15.03
C SER A 277 -6.86 13.28 -16.48
N GLY A 278 -7.19 12.14 -17.09
CA GLY A 278 -7.51 12.06 -18.51
C GLY A 278 -6.37 12.57 -19.41
N THR A 279 -6.71 13.05 -20.60
CA THR A 279 -5.72 13.55 -21.58
C THR A 279 -5.44 15.06 -21.43
N THR A 280 -6.44 15.83 -20.99
CA THR A 280 -6.36 17.30 -20.91
C THR A 280 -6.08 17.81 -19.50
N GLY A 281 -6.07 16.94 -18.50
CA GLY A 281 -6.11 17.31 -17.10
C GLY A 281 -7.53 17.50 -16.59
N ILE A 282 -7.65 17.63 -15.27
CA ILE A 282 -8.89 17.86 -14.53
C ILE A 282 -8.78 19.10 -13.64
N ASP A 283 -9.92 19.58 -13.17
CA ASP A 283 -10.00 20.69 -12.21
C ASP A 283 -9.86 20.17 -10.77
N VAL A 284 -8.84 20.66 -10.06
CA VAL A 284 -8.62 20.39 -8.63
C VAL A 284 -8.30 21.68 -7.90
N PHE A 285 -8.57 21.74 -6.59
CA PHE A 285 -8.06 22.83 -5.76
C PHE A 285 -6.86 22.33 -4.95
N ILE A 286 -5.72 23.00 -5.09
CA ILE A 286 -4.53 22.66 -4.30
C ILE A 286 -4.69 23.30 -2.91
N LYS A 287 -5.09 22.50 -1.92
CA LYS A 287 -5.33 22.99 -0.56
C LYS A 287 -4.02 23.43 0.10
N SER A 288 -3.04 22.54 0.10
CA SER A 288 -1.76 22.79 0.76
C SER A 288 -0.63 21.95 0.16
N CYS A 289 0.60 22.43 0.26
CA CYS A 289 1.79 21.63 0.02
C CYS A 289 2.78 21.92 1.15
N LYS A 290 3.07 20.92 1.99
CA LYS A 290 3.92 21.09 3.18
C LYS A 290 5.04 20.07 3.18
N TRP A 291 6.23 20.48 3.63
CA TRP A 291 7.32 19.52 3.85
C TRP A 291 6.85 18.40 4.78
N THR A 292 7.24 17.16 4.52
CA THR A 292 6.73 15.98 5.22
C THR A 292 6.84 16.13 6.73
N GLY A 293 7.97 16.64 7.23
CA GLY A 293 8.18 16.89 8.65
C GLY A 293 7.24 17.94 9.24
N GLU A 294 7.01 19.03 8.50
CA GLU A 294 6.06 20.09 8.90
C GLU A 294 4.63 19.57 8.89
N TYR A 295 4.25 18.79 7.88
CA TYR A 295 2.91 18.27 7.69
C TYR A 295 2.43 17.43 8.89
N PHE A 296 3.31 16.59 9.42
CA PHE A 296 3.02 15.73 10.58
C PHE A 296 3.43 16.34 11.94
N SER A 297 3.86 17.60 11.95
CA SER A 297 4.13 18.34 13.19
C SER A 297 2.90 19.01 13.79
N ASN A 298 1.84 19.15 12.98
CA ASN A 298 0.55 19.80 13.30
C ASN A 298 -0.60 18.77 13.30
#